data_AF-A0A0S4IUU8-F1
#
_entry.id   AF-A0A0S4IUU8-F1
#
_cell.length_a   1.000
_cell.length_b   1.000
_cell.length_c   1.000
_cell.angle_alpha   90.00
_cell.angle_beta   90.00
_cell.angle_gamma   90.00
#
_symmetry.space_group_name_H-M   'P 1'
#
loop_
_entity.id
_entity.type
_entity.pdbx_description
1 polymer ?
#
loop_
_entity_poly.entity_id
_entity_poly.type
_entity_poly.pdbx_seq_one_letter_code
_entity_poly.pdbx_strand_id
1 'polypeptide(L)'
;MTLVSLVLLVAATLVGLSIGDDGLFHFLSIGDWGCMPMGGEKADDEKVVAKNFAAKADELKARFILNTGDNVYHCGVHSKSDTAWKTTFEDVFTEEATMVPWYSCLGNHDYGYPGSAEGEIEYVSPKHNRWVMPARYYYKRLEFPGEVNISLVVLDSSPCQTPYRDDNPD
;
A
#
# COMPACT_ATOMS: atom_id res chain seq x y z
N MET A 1 12.44 -5.80 29.35
CA MET A 1 12.10 -5.37 27.98
C MET A 1 11.56 -6.59 27.26
N THR A 2 10.25 -6.72 27.19
CA THR A 2 9.59 -7.93 26.67
C THR A 2 9.55 -7.83 25.15
N LEU A 3 10.29 -8.68 24.46
CA LEU A 3 10.22 -8.79 23.00
C LEU A 3 8.90 -9.47 22.62
N VAL A 4 7.93 -8.68 22.18
CA VAL A 4 6.76 -9.21 21.49
C VAL A 4 7.12 -9.30 20.01
N SER A 5 7.42 -10.51 19.53
CA SER A 5 7.48 -10.79 18.09
C SER A 5 6.09 -11.14 17.60
N LEU A 6 5.58 -10.35 16.68
CA LEU A 6 4.29 -10.60 16.03
C LEU A 6 4.53 -10.77 14.54
N VAL A 7 4.15 -11.92 14.00
CA VAL A 7 4.14 -12.21 12.57
C VAL A 7 2.70 -12.10 12.11
N LEU A 8 2.41 -11.11 11.28
CA LEU A 8 1.09 -10.85 10.71
C LEU A 8 1.15 -11.07 9.20
N LEU A 9 0.32 -12.00 8.71
CA LEU A 9 0.01 -12.16 7.30
C LEU A 9 -1.30 -11.43 7.06
N VAL A 10 -1.28 -10.27 6.39
CA VAL A 10 -2.48 -9.45 6.16
C VAL A 10 -2.88 -9.54 4.69
N ALA A 11 -4.03 -10.15 4.43
CA ALA A 11 -4.81 -9.95 3.22
C ALA A 11 -6.09 -9.20 3.64
N ALA A 12 -6.29 -7.99 3.09
CA ALA A 12 -7.48 -7.15 3.25
C ALA A 12 -8.13 -7.11 4.66
N THR A 13 -7.34 -6.88 5.72
CA THR A 13 -7.88 -6.80 7.10
C THR A 13 -7.37 -5.55 7.80
N LEU A 14 -8.27 -4.71 8.34
CA LEU A 14 -7.92 -3.58 9.21
C LEU A 14 -7.32 -4.13 10.53
N VAL A 15 -6.00 -4.08 10.70
CA VAL A 15 -5.33 -4.56 11.92
C VAL A 15 -4.91 -3.38 12.80
N GLY A 16 -5.60 -3.19 13.91
CA GLY A 16 -5.15 -2.31 15.00
C GLY A 16 -4.38 -3.11 16.04
N LEU A 17 -3.11 -2.79 16.28
CA LEU A 17 -2.33 -3.39 17.36
C LEU A 17 -2.39 -2.50 18.61
N SER A 18 -2.76 -3.08 19.75
CA SER A 18 -2.83 -2.37 21.04
C SER A 18 -1.76 -2.89 21.99
N ILE A 19 -0.97 -1.95 22.57
CA ILE A 19 -0.05 -2.21 23.68
C ILE A 19 0.00 -0.96 24.57
N GLY A 20 -0.66 -1.02 25.74
CA GLY A 20 -0.50 -0.07 26.85
C GLY A 20 -1.49 1.10 26.90
N ASP A 21 -1.94 1.43 28.10
CA ASP A 21 -3.29 1.96 28.41
C ASP A 21 -3.59 3.44 28.08
N ASP A 22 -2.69 4.24 27.49
CA ASP A 22 -3.01 5.67 27.13
C ASP A 22 -2.24 6.18 25.88
N GLY A 23 -1.66 5.29 25.06
CA GLY A 23 -0.70 5.67 23.99
C GLY A 23 -0.57 4.59 22.90
N LEU A 24 -1.70 4.26 22.27
CA LEU A 24 -1.77 3.17 21.29
C LEU A 24 -1.10 3.54 19.96
N PHE A 25 -0.29 2.62 19.45
CA PHE A 25 0.37 2.76 18.16
C PHE A 25 -0.52 2.22 17.04
N HIS A 26 -0.90 3.08 16.09
CA HIS A 26 -1.79 2.69 14.99
C HIS A 26 -1.11 2.81 13.62
N PHE A 27 -1.41 1.82 12.79
CA PHE A 27 -1.23 1.85 11.34
C PHE A 27 -2.51 1.29 10.71
N LEU A 28 -2.73 1.57 9.43
CA LEU A 28 -3.82 0.95 8.67
C LEU A 28 -3.23 0.09 7.55
N SER A 29 -4.02 -0.85 7.05
CA SER A 29 -3.71 -1.53 5.79
C SER A 29 -4.87 -1.42 4.81
N ILE A 30 -4.52 -1.38 3.53
CA ILE A 30 -5.44 -1.39 2.40
C ILE A 30 -4.79 -2.19 1.26
N GLY A 31 -5.60 -2.86 0.46
CA GLY A 31 -5.20 -3.60 -0.74
C GLY A 31 -6.36 -3.61 -1.71
N ASP A 32 -6.11 -4.01 -2.95
CA ASP A 32 -7.16 -4.19 -3.97
C ASP A 32 -8.00 -2.91 -4.17
N TRP A 33 -7.36 -1.74 -3.99
CA TRP A 33 -8.03 -0.44 -3.97
C TRP A 33 -7.92 0.31 -5.28
N GLY A 34 -6.94 -0.06 -6.12
CA GLY A 34 -6.74 0.61 -7.40
C GLY A 34 -7.98 0.52 -8.28
N CYS A 35 -8.22 1.55 -9.08
CA CYS A 35 -9.22 1.51 -10.13
C CYS A 35 -8.57 1.58 -11.52
N MET A 36 -9.32 1.13 -12.54
CA MET A 36 -8.96 1.38 -13.92
C MET A 36 -8.96 2.90 -14.19
N PRO A 37 -7.90 3.47 -14.82
CA PRO A 37 -7.82 4.90 -15.16
C PRO A 37 -8.90 5.41 -16.13
N MET A 38 -9.88 4.59 -16.51
CA MET A 38 -10.91 4.87 -17.52
C MET A 38 -12.18 5.54 -16.94
N GLY A 39 -12.28 5.69 -15.61
CA GLY A 39 -13.43 6.30 -14.94
C GLY A 39 -14.66 5.39 -14.83
N GLY A 40 -15.80 5.95 -14.40
CA GLY A 40 -17.07 5.24 -14.18
C GLY A 40 -17.34 4.92 -12.70
N GLU A 41 -18.40 4.14 -12.43
CA GLU A 41 -18.89 3.85 -11.06
C GLU A 41 -17.79 3.35 -10.11
N LYS A 42 -16.88 2.50 -10.61
CA LYS A 42 -15.75 1.98 -9.83
C LYS A 42 -14.77 3.08 -9.35
N ALA A 43 -14.59 4.15 -10.12
CA ALA A 43 -13.72 5.27 -9.75
C ALA A 43 -14.38 6.19 -8.71
N ASP A 44 -15.71 6.22 -8.65
CA ASP A 44 -16.44 6.92 -7.58
C ASP A 44 -16.43 6.08 -6.29
N ASP A 45 -16.58 4.76 -6.40
CA ASP A 45 -16.47 3.83 -5.27
C ASP A 45 -15.08 3.89 -4.62
N GLU A 46 -14.01 3.92 -5.42
CA GLU A 46 -12.63 4.10 -4.94
C GLU A 46 -12.49 5.35 -4.08
N LYS A 47 -13.05 6.49 -4.50
CA LYS A 47 -13.02 7.74 -3.73
C LYS A 47 -13.84 7.65 -2.45
N VAL A 48 -14.97 6.95 -2.46
CA VAL A 48 -15.78 6.72 -1.25
C VAL A 48 -15.01 5.89 -0.24
N VAL A 49 -14.34 4.81 -0.69
CA VAL A 49 -13.47 4.00 0.17
C VAL A 49 -12.31 4.83 0.69
N ALA A 50 -11.61 5.57 -0.17
CA ALA A 50 -10.48 6.42 0.21
C ALA A 50 -10.86 7.46 1.26
N LYS A 51 -12.04 8.09 1.14
CA LYS A 51 -12.54 9.05 2.12
C LYS A 51 -12.82 8.41 3.48
N ASN A 52 -13.46 7.25 3.51
CA ASN A 52 -13.72 6.53 4.77
C ASN A 52 -12.41 6.00 5.40
N PHE A 53 -11.49 5.53 4.57
CA PHE A 53 -10.16 5.11 4.98
C PHE A 53 -9.39 6.27 5.61
N ALA A 54 -9.40 7.44 4.98
CA ALA A 54 -8.79 8.66 5.52
C ALA A 54 -9.42 9.11 6.84
N ALA A 55 -10.76 9.06 6.96
CA ALA A 55 -11.44 9.39 8.21
C ALA A 55 -11.02 8.44 9.34
N LYS A 56 -10.88 7.14 9.06
CA LYS A 56 -10.39 6.17 10.03
C LYS A 56 -8.91 6.38 10.36
N ALA A 57 -8.08 6.71 9.37
CA ALA A 57 -6.68 7.05 9.57
C ALA A 57 -6.51 8.28 10.47
N ASP A 58 -7.37 9.30 10.31
CA ASP A 58 -7.36 10.47 11.17
C ASP A 58 -7.84 10.16 12.59
N GLU A 59 -8.92 9.39 12.74
CA GLU A 59 -9.44 8.96 14.05
C GLU A 59 -8.37 8.21 14.85
N LEU A 60 -7.66 7.29 14.20
CA LEU A 60 -6.63 6.46 14.82
C LEU A 60 -5.24 7.11 14.84
N LYS A 61 -5.07 8.30 14.23
CA LYS A 61 -3.76 8.96 14.09
C LYS A 61 -2.69 8.01 13.52
N ALA A 62 -3.04 7.34 12.42
CA ALA A 62 -2.21 6.34 11.80
C ALA A 62 -0.82 6.87 11.45
N ARG A 63 0.24 6.12 11.80
CA ARG A 63 1.64 6.54 11.62
C ARG A 63 2.22 6.13 10.26
N PHE A 64 1.64 5.13 9.63
CA PHE A 64 1.93 4.66 8.28
C PHE A 64 0.78 3.79 7.75
N ILE A 65 0.84 3.47 6.47
CA ILE A 65 -0.09 2.59 5.77
C ILE A 65 0.68 1.40 5.22
N LEU A 66 0.13 0.19 5.40
CA LEU A 66 0.56 -1.01 4.69
C LEU A 66 -0.32 -1.19 3.46
N ASN A 67 0.28 -1.07 2.29
CA ASN A 67 -0.41 -1.26 1.03
C ASN A 67 -0.11 -2.67 0.50
N THR A 68 -1.13 -3.52 0.42
CA THR A 68 -0.98 -4.96 0.19
C THR A 68 -1.13 -5.39 -1.28
N GLY A 69 -0.95 -4.46 -2.23
CA GLY A 69 -0.88 -4.76 -3.66
C GLY A 69 -2.20 -4.58 -4.39
N ASP A 70 -2.15 -4.87 -5.69
CA ASP A 70 -3.20 -4.56 -6.67
C ASP A 70 -3.51 -3.06 -6.67
N ASN A 71 -2.44 -2.31 -6.94
CA ASN A 71 -2.34 -0.88 -6.77
C ASN A 71 -2.99 -0.13 -7.93
N VAL A 72 -2.91 -0.69 -9.14
CA VAL A 72 -3.58 -0.15 -10.34
C VAL A 72 -4.16 -1.29 -11.18
N TYR A 73 -5.49 -1.40 -11.19
CA TYR A 73 -6.16 -2.39 -12.03
C TYR A 73 -6.29 -1.93 -13.49
N HIS A 74 -6.35 -2.84 -14.47
CA HIS A 74 -6.10 -4.29 -14.36
C HIS A 74 -4.65 -4.68 -14.69
N CYS A 75 -3.83 -3.73 -15.14
CA CYS A 75 -2.53 -4.02 -15.75
C CYS A 75 -1.35 -3.25 -15.13
N GLY A 76 -1.53 -2.62 -13.97
CA GLY A 76 -0.51 -1.82 -13.33
C GLY A 76 -0.26 -0.50 -14.06
N VAL A 77 0.91 0.08 -13.84
CA VAL A 77 1.38 1.29 -14.51
C VAL A 77 2.33 0.96 -15.66
N HIS A 78 2.45 1.82 -16.67
CA HIS A 78 3.46 1.66 -17.72
C HIS A 78 4.86 2.13 -17.28
N SER A 79 4.93 3.07 -16.34
CA SER A 79 6.18 3.63 -15.82
C SER A 79 5.94 4.48 -14.57
N LYS A 80 7.01 5.01 -13.96
CA LYS A 80 6.94 5.99 -12.87
C LYS A 80 6.27 7.33 -13.24
N SER A 81 6.07 7.60 -14.52
CA SER A 81 5.44 8.83 -15.01
C SER A 81 4.06 8.57 -15.61
N ASP A 82 3.50 7.38 -15.39
CA ASP A 82 2.15 7.06 -15.80
C ASP A 82 1.12 8.00 -15.16
N THR A 83 0.13 8.40 -15.94
CA THR A 83 -1.00 9.21 -15.46
C THR A 83 -1.83 8.51 -14.38
N ALA A 84 -1.81 7.17 -14.32
CA ALA A 84 -2.47 6.38 -13.30
C ALA A 84 -2.07 6.78 -11.88
N TRP A 85 -0.80 7.17 -11.65
CA TRP A 85 -0.37 7.69 -10.35
C TRP A 85 -1.20 8.89 -9.90
N LYS A 86 -1.50 9.78 -10.85
CA LYS A 86 -2.33 10.95 -10.56
C LYS A 86 -3.77 10.54 -10.29
N THR A 87 -4.37 9.73 -11.16
CA THR A 87 -5.82 9.46 -11.14
C THR A 87 -6.24 8.45 -10.09
N THR A 88 -5.36 7.52 -9.72
CA THR A 88 -5.66 6.37 -8.87
C THR A 88 -5.04 6.53 -7.47
N PHE A 89 -3.87 7.17 -7.35
CA PHE A 89 -3.23 7.37 -6.03
C PHE A 89 -3.32 8.82 -5.53
N GLU A 90 -2.84 9.78 -6.32
CA GLU A 90 -2.64 11.15 -5.80
C GLU A 90 -3.91 11.97 -5.70
N ASP A 91 -4.82 11.88 -6.65
CA ASP A 91 -6.12 12.58 -6.60
C ASP A 91 -7.16 11.84 -5.75
N VAL A 92 -6.88 10.58 -5.36
CA VAL A 92 -7.78 9.73 -4.56
C VAL A 92 -7.48 9.88 -3.07
N PHE A 93 -6.21 9.74 -2.67
CA PHE A 93 -5.79 9.88 -1.28
C PHE A 93 -5.27 11.29 -1.01
N THR A 94 -6.19 12.24 -0.87
CA THR A 94 -5.87 13.68 -0.75
C THR A 94 -5.85 14.22 0.68
N GLU A 95 -6.42 13.48 1.62
CA GLU A 95 -6.57 13.92 3.02
C GLU A 95 -5.24 13.86 3.80
N GLU A 96 -5.02 14.79 4.72
CA GLU A 96 -3.78 14.91 5.50
C GLU A 96 -3.42 13.62 6.25
N ALA A 97 -4.42 12.91 6.77
CA ALA A 97 -4.22 11.63 7.45
C ALA A 97 -3.65 10.51 6.56
N THR A 98 -3.63 10.70 5.24
CA THR A 98 -3.03 9.79 4.25
C THR A 98 -1.66 10.26 3.75
N MET A 99 -1.13 11.37 4.29
CA MET A 99 0.20 11.93 3.97
C MET A 99 1.32 11.31 4.82
N VAL A 100 1.10 10.10 5.30
CA VAL A 100 2.07 9.25 6.00
C VAL A 100 2.72 8.27 5.02
N PRO A 101 3.84 7.62 5.35
CA PRO A 101 4.45 6.63 4.47
C PRO A 101 3.51 5.43 4.17
N TRP A 102 3.46 5.04 2.91
CA TRP A 102 2.80 3.85 2.37
C TRP A 102 3.87 2.81 2.06
N TYR A 103 3.96 1.77 2.88
CA TYR A 103 4.82 0.62 2.60
C TYR A 103 4.06 -0.34 1.70
N SER A 104 4.42 -0.35 0.41
CA SER A 104 3.67 -1.03 -0.63
C SER A 104 4.30 -2.36 -1.05
N CYS A 105 3.47 -3.29 -1.50
CA CYS A 105 3.88 -4.45 -2.27
C CYS A 105 3.17 -4.49 -3.63
N LEU A 106 3.61 -5.42 -4.46
CA LEU A 106 2.98 -5.73 -5.74
C LEU A 106 1.91 -6.81 -5.54
N GLY A 107 0.78 -6.66 -6.22
CA GLY A 107 -0.22 -7.69 -6.45
C GLY A 107 -0.04 -8.36 -7.81
N ASN A 108 -1.02 -9.15 -8.25
CA ASN A 108 -0.96 -9.79 -9.56
C ASN A 108 -1.36 -8.82 -10.69
N HIS A 109 -2.22 -7.84 -10.42
CA HIS A 109 -2.63 -6.86 -11.43
C HIS A 109 -1.53 -5.84 -11.76
N ASP A 110 -0.52 -5.72 -10.90
CA ASP A 110 0.59 -4.78 -11.06
C ASP A 110 1.67 -5.26 -12.08
N TYR A 111 1.39 -6.36 -12.79
CA TYR A 111 2.29 -7.00 -13.76
C TYR A 111 1.80 -6.96 -15.21
N GLY A 112 0.72 -6.24 -15.51
CA GLY A 112 0.10 -6.31 -16.84
C GLY A 112 0.91 -5.70 -18.00
N TYR A 113 1.94 -4.89 -17.72
CA TYR A 113 2.89 -4.44 -18.75
C TYR A 113 4.35 -4.78 -18.42
N PRO A 114 5.20 -4.99 -19.44
CA PRO A 114 6.64 -5.03 -19.24
C PRO A 114 7.11 -3.72 -18.58
N GLY A 115 7.71 -3.83 -17.40
CA GLY A 115 8.18 -2.67 -16.64
C GLY A 115 7.19 -2.09 -15.64
N SER A 116 5.99 -2.68 -15.44
CA SER A 116 5.02 -2.18 -14.46
C SER A 116 5.57 -2.18 -13.03
N ALA A 117 6.14 -3.31 -12.61
CA ALA A 117 6.81 -3.42 -11.31
C ALA A 117 7.92 -2.36 -11.15
N GLU A 118 8.74 -2.15 -12.18
CA GLU A 118 9.77 -1.10 -12.17
C GLU A 118 9.16 0.31 -12.09
N GLY A 119 8.03 0.56 -12.76
CA GLY A 119 7.30 1.81 -12.69
C GLY A 119 6.85 2.16 -11.27
N GLU A 120 6.43 1.17 -10.50
CA GLU A 120 6.05 1.31 -9.09
C GLU A 120 7.24 1.39 -8.14
N ILE A 121 8.34 0.70 -8.43
CA ILE A 121 9.57 0.78 -7.63
C ILE A 121 10.23 2.15 -7.79
N GLU A 122 10.25 2.68 -9.01
CA GLU A 122 10.88 3.96 -9.32
C GLU A 122 9.98 5.17 -9.05
N TYR A 123 8.72 4.97 -8.71
CA TYR A 123 7.79 6.06 -8.44
C TYR A 123 8.22 6.87 -7.22
N VAL A 124 8.18 8.20 -7.38
CA VAL A 124 8.41 9.16 -6.30
C VAL A 124 7.19 10.04 -6.20
N SER A 125 6.42 9.85 -5.12
CA SER A 125 5.22 10.66 -4.89
C SER A 125 5.61 12.14 -4.70
N PRO A 126 4.91 13.08 -5.36
CA PRO A 126 5.12 14.52 -5.13
C PRO A 126 4.73 14.95 -3.71
N LYS A 127 4.01 14.11 -2.96
CA LYS A 127 3.59 14.36 -1.57
C LYS A 127 4.60 13.73 -0.61
N HIS A 128 5.77 14.36 -0.49
CA HIS A 128 6.85 13.96 0.40
C HIS A 128 7.38 12.52 0.18
N ASN A 129 7.28 12.01 -1.05
CA ASN A 129 7.62 10.63 -1.37
C ASN A 129 6.93 9.61 -0.45
N ARG A 130 5.62 9.81 -0.20
CA ARG A 130 4.84 8.91 0.67
C ARG A 130 4.70 7.49 0.12
N TRP A 131 4.99 7.24 -1.15
CA TRP A 131 5.06 5.89 -1.72
C TRP A 131 6.40 5.24 -1.40
N VAL A 132 6.42 4.11 -0.68
CA VAL A 132 7.63 3.40 -0.28
C VAL A 132 7.62 1.97 -0.79
N MET A 133 8.29 1.75 -1.91
CA MET A 133 8.48 0.42 -2.49
C MET A 133 9.88 0.29 -3.14
N PRO A 134 10.97 0.17 -2.35
CA PRO A 134 12.33 0.26 -2.87
C PRO A 134 12.78 -0.95 -3.72
N ALA A 135 12.03 -2.05 -3.68
CA ALA A 135 12.25 -3.27 -4.43
C ALA A 135 10.94 -4.09 -4.45
N ARG A 136 10.86 -5.10 -5.31
CA ARG A 136 9.70 -6.01 -5.40
C ARG A 136 9.38 -6.69 -4.07
N TYR A 137 10.42 -7.11 -3.36
CA TYR A 137 10.37 -7.60 -1.99
C TYR A 137 11.45 -6.89 -1.18
N TYR A 138 11.17 -6.57 0.07
CA TYR A 138 12.12 -5.84 0.91
C TYR A 138 11.86 -6.06 2.39
N TYR A 139 12.92 -5.79 3.17
CA TYR A 139 12.84 -5.71 4.61
C TYR A 139 12.99 -4.25 5.05
N LYS A 140 12.20 -3.83 6.03
CA LYS A 140 12.36 -2.52 6.64
C LYS A 140 12.15 -2.59 8.16
N ARG A 141 13.10 -2.03 8.90
CA ARG A 141 12.94 -1.77 10.33
C ARG A 141 12.32 -0.39 10.49
N LEU A 142 11.17 -0.33 11.15
CA LEU A 142 10.52 0.91 11.55
C LEU A 142 10.76 1.09 13.04
N GLU A 143 11.38 2.21 13.40
CA GLU A 143 11.73 2.49 14.78
C GLU A 143 10.92 3.68 15.27
N PHE A 144 10.18 3.46 16.37
CA PHE A 144 9.45 4.50 17.08
C PHE A 144 10.00 4.53 18.52
N PRO A 145 11.08 5.30 18.76
CA PRO A 145 11.77 5.32 20.04
C PRO A 145 10.82 5.68 21.20
N GLY A 146 10.83 4.87 22.26
CA GLY A 146 9.92 5.04 23.40
C GLY A 146 8.51 4.50 23.18
N GLU A 147 8.18 4.05 21.96
CA GLU A 147 6.90 3.43 21.62
C GLU A 147 7.11 1.94 21.23
N VAL A 148 7.36 1.66 19.95
CA VAL A 148 7.46 0.31 19.39
C VAL A 148 8.48 0.26 18.25
N ASN A 149 9.10 -0.89 18.03
CA ASN A 149 9.91 -1.13 16.84
C ASN A 149 9.31 -2.28 16.03
N ILE A 150 9.07 -2.05 14.74
CA ILE A 150 8.38 -2.98 13.85
C ILE A 150 9.37 -3.48 12.80
N SER A 151 9.45 -4.79 12.60
CA SER A 151 10.18 -5.41 11.49
C SER A 151 9.18 -5.78 10.41
N LEU A 152 9.22 -5.06 9.30
CA LEU A 152 8.37 -5.30 8.14
C LEU A 152 9.11 -6.16 7.13
N VAL A 153 8.50 -7.29 6.75
CA VAL A 153 8.94 -8.15 5.64
C VAL A 153 7.86 -8.07 4.58
N VAL A 154 8.21 -7.49 3.44
CA VAL A 154 7.31 -7.33 2.30
C VAL A 154 7.72 -8.29 1.20
N LEU A 155 6.76 -9.06 0.71
CA LEU A 155 6.98 -10.12 -0.26
C LEU A 155 6.25 -9.82 -1.57
N ASP A 156 6.87 -10.23 -2.66
CA ASP A 156 6.28 -10.29 -3.99
C ASP A 156 5.77 -11.71 -4.22
N SER A 157 4.46 -11.89 -4.07
CA SER A 157 3.87 -13.23 -4.08
C SER A 157 3.58 -13.75 -5.50
N SER A 158 3.39 -12.85 -6.47
CA SER A 158 2.98 -13.22 -7.83
C SER A 158 3.96 -14.20 -8.48
N PRO A 159 5.30 -13.97 -8.48
CA PRO A 159 6.25 -14.95 -9.02
C PRO A 159 6.33 -16.28 -8.27
N CYS A 160 5.73 -16.39 -7.08
CA CYS A 160 5.68 -17.62 -6.30
C CYS A 160 4.51 -18.53 -6.71
N GLN A 161 3.50 -18.00 -7.40
CA GLN A 161 2.36 -18.76 -7.88
C GLN A 161 2.58 -19.19 -9.32
N THR A 162 2.46 -20.48 -9.60
CA THR A 162 2.64 -21.03 -10.96
C THR A 162 1.80 -20.31 -12.03
N PRO A 163 0.50 -19.99 -11.80
CA PRO A 163 -0.30 -19.31 -12.81
C PRO A 163 0.24 -17.94 -13.26
N TYR A 164 0.94 -17.21 -12.38
CA TYR A 164 1.45 -15.87 -12.67
C TYR A 164 2.89 -15.87 -13.22
N ARG A 165 3.43 -17.03 -13.56
CA ARG A 165 4.75 -17.16 -14.21
C ARG A 165 4.67 -17.20 -15.73
N ASP A 166 3.48 -17.46 -16.25
CA ASP A 166 3.24 -17.57 -17.68
C ASP A 166 2.89 -16.18 -18.25
N ASP A 167 3.12 -15.97 -19.54
CA ASP A 167 2.87 -14.68 -20.22
C ASP A 167 1.36 -14.33 -20.37
N ASN A 168 0.47 -15.09 -19.71
CA ASN A 168 -0.96 -14.89 -19.74
C ASN A 168 -1.41 -14.00 -18.57
N PRO A 169 -1.92 -12.78 -18.81
CA PRO A 169 -2.36 -11.87 -17.76
C PRO A 169 -3.73 -12.22 -17.14
N ASP A 170 -4.37 -13.31 -17.58
CA ASP A 170 -5.70 -13.78 -17.16
C ASP A 170 -5.66 -14.93 -16.15
#